data_AF-A0A2S6CU33-F1
#
_entry.id   AF-A0A2S6CU33-F1
#
_cell.length_a   1.000
_cell.length_b   1.000
_cell.length_c   1.000
_cell.angle_alpha   90.00
_cell.angle_beta   90.00
_cell.angle_gamma   90.00
#
_symmetry.space_group_name_H-M   'P 1'
#
loop_
_entity.id
_entity.type
_entity.pdbx_description
1 polymer ?
#
loop_
_entity_poly.entity_id
_entity_poly.type
_entity_poly.pdbx_seq_one_letter_code
_entity_poly.pdbx_strand_id
1 'polypeptide(L)'
;MTRNILFTSHKQPLFLAIFSLAISSFLPILPSKAENISLPSNAPLELELLNQPKDNIITAKTIHPQKLTVPSLWWAKENSETKLLDNWIAYPSTTKEPPRVDLIVNQQIWSLLDYVERYVFVNRLGTMASKSGYNIRIFDYQKERLATYTCNFTNTKSPSACSIQMNNQSKVWLRSPTPAL
;
A
#
# COMPACT_ATOMS: atom_id res chain seq x y z
N MET A 1 -23.18 -10.87 92.73
CA MET A 1 -21.72 -10.64 92.65
C MET A 1 -21.33 -10.80 91.17
N THR A 2 -20.79 -9.85 90.41
CA THR A 2 -20.19 -8.55 90.72
C THR A 2 -20.04 -7.74 89.41
N ARG A 3 -20.49 -6.48 89.46
CA ARG A 3 -20.03 -5.24 88.78
C ARG A 3 -19.93 -5.13 87.24
N ASN A 4 -20.81 -4.24 86.75
CA ASN A 4 -20.57 -3.27 85.66
C ASN A 4 -19.43 -2.30 86.00
N ILE A 5 -18.57 -1.99 85.02
CA ILE A 5 -17.78 -0.73 84.90
C ILE A 5 -17.62 -0.45 83.40
N LEU A 6 -18.32 0.52 82.80
CA LEU A 6 -18.08 1.98 82.71
C LEU A 6 -17.04 2.38 81.64
N PHE A 7 -17.53 3.20 80.71
CA PHE A 7 -16.89 3.78 79.53
C PHE A 7 -15.56 4.48 79.82
N THR A 8 -14.58 4.32 78.93
CA THR A 8 -13.55 5.32 78.66
C THR A 8 -13.39 5.51 77.15
N SER A 9 -13.56 6.76 76.71
CA SER A 9 -13.30 7.18 75.33
C SER A 9 -11.81 7.38 75.14
N HIS A 10 -11.23 6.83 74.07
CA HIS A 10 -9.97 7.33 73.52
C HIS A 10 -10.17 7.60 72.04
N LYS A 11 -10.29 8.89 71.70
CA LYS A 11 -10.14 9.36 70.31
C LYS A 11 -8.66 9.29 69.96
N GLN A 12 -8.28 8.73 68.81
CA GLN A 12 -7.17 9.17 67.96
C GLN A 12 -7.02 8.25 66.73
N PRO A 13 -6.42 8.73 65.64
CA PRO A 13 -7.12 8.84 64.36
C PRO A 13 -6.84 7.71 63.39
N LEU A 14 -7.84 7.53 62.54
CA LEU A 14 -7.80 6.92 61.23
C LEU A 14 -6.66 7.52 60.37
N PHE A 15 -5.68 6.70 59.98
CA PHE A 15 -5.03 6.86 58.67
C PHE A 15 -4.92 5.49 58.02
N LEU A 16 -5.53 5.40 56.85
CA LEU A 16 -5.78 4.19 56.09
C LEU A 16 -4.48 3.45 55.73
N ALA A 17 -4.45 2.15 56.00
CA ALA A 17 -3.58 1.23 55.30
C ALA A 17 -4.06 1.12 53.85
N ILE A 18 -3.43 1.87 52.93
CA ILE A 18 -3.56 1.66 51.49
C ILE A 18 -2.53 0.60 51.11
N PHE A 19 -2.92 -0.65 51.23
CA PHE A 19 -2.21 -1.75 50.58
C PHE A 19 -3.28 -2.57 49.86
N SER A 20 -3.39 -2.42 48.54
CA SER A 20 -3.66 -3.53 47.61
C SER A 20 -3.90 -3.03 46.17
N LEU A 21 -3.40 -3.83 45.23
CA LEU A 21 -3.49 -3.77 43.76
C LEU A 21 -2.46 -2.89 43.02
N ALA A 22 -1.22 -3.39 42.97
CA ALA A 22 -0.31 -3.14 41.85
C ALA A 22 0.27 -4.48 41.35
N ILE A 23 -0.58 -5.39 40.89
CA ILE A 23 -0.12 -6.60 40.15
C ILE A 23 -1.03 -6.78 38.94
N SER A 24 -0.60 -6.22 37.81
CA SER A 24 -0.88 -6.60 36.42
C SER A 24 -0.51 -5.37 35.58
N SER A 25 0.30 -5.41 34.54
CA SER A 25 0.73 -6.52 33.69
C SER A 25 2.00 -6.08 32.95
N PHE A 26 3.17 -6.57 33.38
CA PHE A 26 4.37 -6.52 32.55
C PHE A 26 4.30 -7.66 31.53
N LEU A 27 3.49 -7.46 30.49
CA LEU A 27 3.67 -8.27 29.29
C LEU A 27 4.98 -7.80 28.63
N PRO A 28 5.96 -8.69 28.41
CA PRO A 28 7.13 -8.32 27.64
C PRO A 28 6.65 -7.90 26.25
N ILE A 29 6.89 -6.63 25.89
CA ILE A 29 6.66 -6.14 24.53
C ILE A 29 7.64 -6.90 23.64
N LEU A 30 7.16 -7.91 22.93
CA LEU A 30 7.95 -8.60 21.91
C LEU A 30 8.36 -7.55 20.87
N PRO A 31 9.65 -7.45 20.51
CA PRO A 31 10.08 -6.53 19.46
C PRO A 31 9.35 -6.88 18.16
N SER A 32 8.67 -5.90 17.59
CA SER A 32 8.12 -6.02 16.24
C SER A 32 9.27 -6.25 15.27
N LYS A 33 9.19 -7.31 14.46
CA LYS A 33 10.16 -7.53 13.39
C LYS A 33 9.90 -6.47 12.33
N ALA A 34 10.82 -5.52 12.17
CA ALA A 34 10.74 -4.53 11.11
C ALA A 34 10.69 -5.26 9.77
N GLU A 35 9.59 -5.09 9.06
CA GLU A 35 9.41 -5.67 7.75
C GLU A 35 10.35 -4.95 6.77
N ASN A 36 11.18 -5.70 6.05
CA ASN A 36 12.10 -5.11 5.09
C ASN A 36 11.29 -4.67 3.86
N ILE A 37 10.89 -3.39 3.85
CA ILE A 37 10.07 -2.78 2.80
C ILE A 37 10.90 -2.72 1.52
N SER A 38 10.49 -3.47 0.50
CA SER A 38 11.11 -3.41 -0.82
C SER A 38 10.87 -2.05 -1.46
N LEU A 39 11.93 -1.45 -2.01
CA LEU A 39 11.84 -0.19 -2.74
C LEU A 39 11.33 -0.43 -4.17
N PRO A 40 10.47 0.47 -4.70
CA PRO A 40 10.03 0.38 -6.08
C PRO A 40 11.19 0.58 -7.05
N SER A 41 11.11 -0.08 -8.22
CA SER A 41 12.09 0.14 -9.30
C SER A 41 12.08 1.60 -9.76
N ASN A 42 13.28 2.12 -10.05
CA ASN A 42 13.52 3.44 -10.63
C ASN A 42 13.76 3.42 -12.15
N ALA A 43 13.60 2.27 -12.81
CA ALA A 43 13.73 2.20 -14.26
C ALA A 43 12.69 3.09 -14.95
N PRO A 44 13.03 3.75 -16.08
CA PRO A 44 12.11 4.64 -16.77
C PRO A 44 10.93 3.87 -17.39
N LEU A 45 9.83 4.59 -17.66
CA LEU A 45 8.72 4.08 -18.44
C LEU A 45 9.07 4.07 -19.95
N GLU A 46 9.01 2.88 -20.55
CA GLU A 46 9.34 2.63 -21.96
C GLU A 46 8.06 2.57 -22.84
N LEU A 47 7.39 3.72 -23.04
CA LEU A 47 6.13 3.83 -23.79
C LEU A 47 6.22 3.28 -25.23
N GLU A 48 7.40 3.31 -25.84
CA GLU A 48 7.68 2.74 -27.16
C GLU A 48 7.34 1.24 -27.25
N LEU A 49 7.43 0.49 -26.15
CA LEU A 49 7.09 -0.93 -26.08
C LEU A 49 5.60 -1.19 -26.30
N LEU A 50 4.73 -0.18 -26.13
CA LEU A 50 3.30 -0.30 -26.45
C LEU A 50 3.04 -0.44 -27.96
N ASN A 51 3.99 -0.01 -28.79
CA ASN A 51 3.89 -0.08 -30.25
C ASN A 51 4.81 -1.13 -30.84
N GLN A 52 5.99 -1.33 -30.24
CA GLN A 52 7.00 -2.27 -30.67
C GLN A 52 7.47 -3.12 -29.49
N PRO A 53 6.64 -4.07 -29.02
CA PRO A 53 6.99 -4.92 -27.90
C PRO A 53 8.17 -5.83 -28.28
N LYS A 54 9.14 -5.93 -27.37
CA LYS A 54 10.26 -6.88 -27.48
C LYS A 54 9.80 -8.28 -27.06
N ASP A 55 10.54 -9.29 -27.50
CA ASP A 55 10.33 -10.68 -27.09
C ASP A 55 10.33 -10.77 -25.56
N ASN A 56 9.29 -11.38 -24.97
CA ASN A 56 8.97 -11.52 -23.53
C ASN A 56 8.19 -10.37 -22.86
N ILE A 57 8.04 -9.21 -23.50
CA ILE A 57 7.28 -8.09 -22.94
C ILE A 57 5.78 -8.27 -23.21
N ILE A 58 4.99 -8.21 -22.15
CA ILE A 58 3.54 -8.39 -22.23
C ILE A 58 2.86 -7.02 -22.18
N THR A 59 2.05 -6.71 -23.17
CA THR A 59 1.29 -5.47 -23.30
C THR A 59 -0.16 -5.81 -23.63
N ALA A 60 -1.02 -4.78 -23.71
CA ALA A 60 -2.38 -4.95 -24.21
C ALA A 60 -2.47 -5.54 -25.62
N LYS A 61 -1.41 -5.44 -26.44
CA LYS A 61 -1.37 -5.95 -27.82
C LYS A 61 -0.76 -7.35 -27.94
N THR A 62 -0.05 -7.83 -26.91
CA THR A 62 0.64 -9.13 -26.93
C THR A 62 -0.05 -10.17 -26.04
N ILE A 63 -1.34 -9.97 -25.77
CA ILE A 63 -2.13 -10.92 -24.99
C ILE A 63 -2.32 -12.20 -25.81
N HIS A 64 -2.07 -13.35 -25.19
CA HIS A 64 -2.35 -14.65 -25.79
C HIS A 64 -3.83 -15.05 -25.55
N PRO A 65 -4.68 -15.18 -26.58
CA PRO A 65 -6.09 -15.52 -26.39
C PRO A 65 -6.31 -16.91 -25.79
N GLN A 66 -5.40 -17.86 -26.04
CA GLN A 66 -5.54 -19.26 -25.60
C GLN A 66 -4.87 -19.55 -24.24
N LYS A 67 -4.10 -18.61 -23.68
CA LYS A 67 -3.36 -18.81 -22.43
C LYS A 67 -3.44 -17.57 -21.57
N LEU A 68 -3.70 -17.75 -20.27
CA LEU A 68 -3.68 -16.64 -19.31
C LEU A 68 -2.32 -15.92 -19.37
N THR A 69 -2.32 -14.66 -19.78
CA THR A 69 -1.15 -13.80 -19.64
C THR A 69 -0.96 -13.45 -18.18
N VAL A 70 0.26 -13.59 -17.68
CA VAL A 70 0.58 -13.35 -16.28
C VAL A 70 1.29 -11.99 -16.15
N PRO A 71 0.82 -11.07 -15.30
CA PRO A 71 -0.46 -11.12 -14.58
C PRO A 71 -1.66 -10.85 -15.51
N SER A 72 -2.85 -11.34 -15.13
CA SER A 72 -4.09 -11.27 -15.93
C SER A 72 -4.72 -9.87 -16.01
N LEU A 73 -3.93 -8.87 -16.40
CA LEU A 73 -4.30 -7.45 -16.48
C LEU A 73 -5.41 -7.18 -17.49
N TRP A 74 -5.45 -7.96 -18.57
CA TRP A 74 -6.54 -7.89 -19.54
C TRP A 74 -7.89 -8.14 -18.88
N TRP A 75 -8.00 -9.19 -18.06
CA TRP A 75 -9.24 -9.52 -17.36
C TRP A 75 -9.65 -8.42 -16.38
N ALA A 76 -8.68 -7.82 -15.67
CA ALA A 76 -8.95 -6.70 -14.77
C ALA A 76 -9.48 -5.47 -15.53
N LYS A 77 -8.90 -5.17 -16.70
CA LYS A 77 -9.36 -4.10 -17.58
C LYS A 77 -10.78 -4.32 -18.05
N GLU A 78 -11.06 -5.46 -18.69
CA GLU A 78 -12.38 -5.75 -19.30
C GLU A 78 -13.52 -5.74 -18.27
N ASN A 79 -13.28 -6.24 -17.06
CA ASN A 79 -14.36 -6.40 -16.07
C ASN A 79 -14.57 -5.18 -15.17
N SER A 80 -13.55 -4.34 -14.97
CA SER A 80 -13.61 -3.39 -13.84
C SER A 80 -12.83 -2.09 -13.97
N GLU A 81 -11.95 -1.95 -14.96
CA GLU A 81 -11.07 -0.77 -15.11
C GLU A 81 -11.13 -0.14 -16.51
N THR A 82 -12.16 -0.47 -17.31
CA THR A 82 -12.24 -0.16 -18.76
C THR A 82 -12.02 1.30 -19.12
N LYS A 83 -12.38 2.24 -18.24
CA LYS A 83 -12.22 3.68 -18.46
C LYS A 83 -10.90 4.23 -17.91
N LEU A 84 -10.41 3.69 -16.78
CA LEU A 84 -9.27 4.26 -16.06
C LEU A 84 -7.95 3.65 -16.50
N LEU A 85 -7.88 2.33 -16.71
CA LEU A 85 -6.67 1.64 -17.14
C LEU A 85 -6.61 1.64 -18.67
N ASP A 86 -5.76 2.49 -19.22
CA ASP A 86 -5.62 2.62 -20.68
C ASP A 86 -4.72 1.53 -21.25
N ASN A 87 -3.54 1.32 -20.68
CA ASN A 87 -2.55 0.36 -21.17
C ASN A 87 -1.69 -0.21 -20.04
N TRP A 88 -0.88 -1.21 -20.35
CA TRP A 88 0.13 -1.74 -19.45
C TRP A 88 1.34 -2.28 -20.20
N ILE A 89 2.46 -2.36 -19.48
CA ILE A 89 3.68 -3.06 -19.89
C ILE A 89 4.10 -3.93 -18.72
N ALA A 90 4.08 -5.24 -18.89
CA ALA A 90 4.59 -6.19 -17.91
C ALA A 90 5.97 -6.67 -18.34
N TYR A 91 6.93 -6.45 -17.43
CA TYR A 91 8.33 -6.79 -17.54
C TYR A 91 8.59 -8.04 -16.70
N PRO A 92 8.95 -9.17 -17.32
CA PRO A 92 9.40 -10.35 -16.59
C PRO A 92 10.65 -10.05 -15.76
N SER A 93 10.98 -10.95 -14.83
CA SER A 93 12.23 -10.83 -14.05
C SER A 93 13.44 -10.77 -14.96
N THR A 94 14.39 -9.91 -14.62
CA THR A 94 15.74 -9.91 -15.22
C THR A 94 16.79 -10.13 -14.14
N THR A 95 18.06 -10.20 -14.51
CA THR A 95 19.17 -10.22 -13.56
C THR A 95 19.32 -8.91 -12.78
N LYS A 96 18.75 -7.81 -13.29
CA LYS A 96 18.88 -6.46 -12.72
C LYS A 96 17.67 -6.03 -11.91
N GLU A 97 16.49 -6.50 -12.27
CA GLU A 97 15.22 -6.00 -11.72
C GLU A 97 14.20 -7.13 -11.50
N PRO A 98 13.42 -7.06 -10.40
CA PRO A 98 12.33 -7.99 -10.16
C PRO A 98 11.20 -7.80 -11.18
N PRO A 99 10.31 -8.79 -11.35
CA PRO A 99 9.14 -8.65 -12.20
C PRO A 99 8.31 -7.43 -11.80
N ARG A 100 7.90 -6.64 -12.79
CA ARG A 100 7.05 -5.47 -12.56
C ARG A 100 6.07 -5.24 -13.70
N VAL A 101 5.01 -4.51 -13.39
CA VAL A 101 4.07 -4.00 -14.36
C VAL A 101 4.00 -2.49 -14.25
N ASP A 102 4.16 -1.82 -15.37
CA ASP A 102 3.85 -0.41 -15.50
C ASP A 102 2.44 -0.29 -16.08
N LEU A 103 1.52 0.21 -15.26
CA LEU A 103 0.15 0.52 -15.62
C LEU A 103 0.09 1.97 -16.11
N ILE A 104 -0.55 2.19 -17.25
CA ILE A 104 -0.76 3.52 -17.82
C ILE A 104 -2.23 3.85 -17.70
N VAL A 105 -2.54 4.92 -16.97
CA VAL A 105 -3.93 5.34 -16.72
C VAL A 105 -4.35 6.50 -17.62
N ASN A 106 -5.65 6.59 -17.84
CA ASN A 106 -6.25 7.77 -18.43
C ASN A 106 -6.10 8.96 -17.47
N GLN A 107 -5.25 9.93 -17.84
CA GLN A 107 -4.94 11.07 -16.96
C GLN A 107 -6.17 11.94 -16.65
N GLN A 108 -7.09 12.08 -17.61
CA GLN A 108 -8.31 12.88 -17.40
C GLN A 108 -9.15 12.25 -16.30
N ILE A 109 -9.41 10.95 -16.39
CA ILE A 109 -10.21 10.23 -15.38
C ILE A 109 -9.46 10.15 -14.06
N TRP A 110 -8.16 9.82 -14.06
CA TRP A 110 -7.33 9.77 -12.85
C TRP A 110 -7.38 11.09 -12.05
N SER A 111 -7.38 12.22 -12.75
CA SER A 111 -7.42 13.55 -12.11
C SER A 111 -8.72 13.85 -11.39
N LEU A 112 -9.82 13.20 -11.79
CA LEU A 112 -11.14 13.35 -11.18
C LEU A 112 -11.31 12.50 -9.92
N LEU A 113 -10.51 11.44 -9.78
CA LEU A 113 -10.59 10.53 -8.63
C LEU A 113 -10.04 11.20 -7.37
N ASP A 114 -10.68 10.92 -6.23
CA ASP A 114 -10.15 11.28 -4.93
C ASP A 114 -8.99 10.35 -4.50
N TYR A 115 -8.40 10.64 -3.33
CA TYR A 115 -7.29 9.84 -2.80
C TYR A 115 -7.70 8.38 -2.54
N VAL A 116 -8.90 8.15 -2.00
CA VAL A 116 -9.39 6.82 -1.61
C VAL A 116 -9.65 5.99 -2.85
N GLU A 117 -10.28 6.56 -3.87
CA GLU A 117 -10.53 5.90 -5.15
C GLU A 117 -9.22 5.49 -5.84
N ARG A 118 -8.23 6.41 -5.88
CA ARG A 118 -6.88 6.10 -6.40
C ARG A 118 -6.22 4.98 -5.59
N TYR A 119 -6.32 5.03 -4.28
CA TYR A 119 -5.74 4.00 -3.40
C TYR A 119 -6.40 2.65 -3.64
N VAL A 120 -7.73 2.59 -3.76
CA VAL A 120 -8.47 1.36 -4.04
C VAL A 120 -8.04 0.77 -5.39
N PHE A 121 -7.89 1.59 -6.43
CA PHE A 121 -7.36 1.16 -7.73
C PHE A 121 -5.98 0.52 -7.61
N VAL A 122 -5.04 1.22 -6.95
CA VAL A 122 -3.66 0.74 -6.76
C VAL A 122 -3.63 -0.55 -5.95
N ASN A 123 -4.37 -0.60 -4.85
CA ASN A 123 -4.41 -1.76 -3.96
C ASN A 123 -5.03 -2.97 -4.68
N ARG A 124 -6.10 -2.78 -5.44
CA ARG A 124 -6.78 -3.84 -6.18
C ARG A 124 -5.87 -4.48 -7.23
N LEU A 125 -5.30 -3.66 -8.12
CA LEU A 125 -4.43 -4.17 -9.18
C LEU A 125 -3.09 -4.68 -8.65
N GLY A 126 -2.55 -4.02 -7.62
CA GLY A 126 -1.32 -4.46 -6.95
C GLY A 126 -1.49 -5.81 -6.27
N THR A 127 -2.57 -6.00 -5.52
CA THR A 127 -2.91 -7.30 -4.90
C THR A 127 -3.12 -8.40 -5.93
N MET A 128 -3.68 -8.07 -7.09
CA MET A 128 -3.84 -9.04 -8.18
C MET A 128 -2.49 -9.43 -8.78
N ALA A 129 -1.65 -8.44 -9.11
CA ALA A 129 -0.35 -8.68 -9.74
C ALA A 129 0.65 -9.37 -8.79
N SER A 130 0.61 -9.06 -7.50
CA SER A 130 1.49 -9.65 -6.49
C SER A 130 1.28 -11.15 -6.29
N LYS A 131 0.05 -11.66 -6.52
CA LYS A 131 -0.24 -13.10 -6.58
C LYS A 131 0.57 -13.84 -7.64
N SER A 132 1.04 -13.11 -8.65
CA SER A 132 1.92 -13.62 -9.71
C SER A 132 3.37 -13.23 -9.55
N GLY A 133 3.76 -12.63 -8.41
CA GLY A 133 5.13 -12.20 -8.14
C GLY A 133 5.53 -10.88 -8.80
N TYR A 134 4.56 -10.06 -9.22
CA TYR A 134 4.83 -8.77 -9.87
C TYR A 134 4.59 -7.60 -8.92
N ASN A 135 5.53 -6.64 -8.93
CA ASN A 135 5.28 -5.30 -8.43
C ASN A 135 4.47 -4.49 -9.45
N ILE A 136 3.77 -3.44 -9.03
CA ILE A 136 3.15 -2.51 -9.98
C ILE A 136 3.60 -1.07 -9.75
N ARG A 137 3.65 -0.31 -10.84
CA ARG A 137 3.85 1.13 -10.87
C ARG A 137 2.78 1.74 -11.76
N ILE A 138 2.27 2.90 -11.39
CA ILE A 138 1.19 3.57 -12.11
C ILE A 138 1.74 4.86 -12.68
N PHE A 139 1.50 5.10 -13.96
CA PHE A 139 1.99 6.24 -14.70
C PHE A 139 0.88 6.89 -15.52
N ASP A 140 1.06 8.17 -15.84
CA ASP A 140 0.38 8.80 -16.98
C ASP A 140 1.26 8.75 -18.25
N TYR A 141 0.70 9.24 -19.37
CA TYR A 141 1.43 9.32 -20.65
C TYR A 141 2.56 10.36 -20.65
N GLN A 142 2.64 11.25 -19.66
CA GLN A 142 3.79 12.14 -19.47
C GLN A 142 4.95 11.46 -18.74
N LYS A 143 4.82 10.15 -18.46
CA LYS A 143 5.79 9.32 -17.72
C LYS A 143 5.93 9.72 -16.26
N GLU A 144 4.97 10.45 -15.70
CA GLU A 144 4.95 10.78 -14.27
C GLU A 144 4.48 9.57 -13.47
N ARG A 145 5.25 9.20 -12.44
CA ARG A 145 4.89 8.09 -11.55
C ARG A 145 3.86 8.58 -10.53
N LEU A 146 2.66 8.02 -10.62
CA LEU A 146 1.50 8.40 -9.82
C LEU A 146 1.38 7.56 -8.54
N ALA A 147 1.75 6.28 -8.61
CA ALA A 147 1.71 5.38 -7.47
C ALA A 147 2.56 4.13 -7.69
N THR A 148 2.83 3.40 -6.62
CA THR A 148 3.49 2.08 -6.65
C THR A 148 2.85 1.14 -5.63
N TYR A 149 2.91 -0.15 -5.93
CA TYR A 149 2.61 -1.25 -5.01
C TYR A 149 3.77 -2.23 -5.11
N THR A 150 4.61 -2.27 -4.09
CA THR A 150 5.87 -3.03 -4.10
C THR A 150 5.87 -4.05 -2.98
N CYS A 151 6.21 -5.28 -3.31
CA CYS A 151 6.12 -6.43 -2.42
C CYS A 151 7.49 -7.07 -2.22
N ASN A 152 7.74 -7.55 -1.00
CA ASN A 152 8.85 -8.43 -0.74
C ASN A 152 8.44 -9.89 -0.98
N PHE A 153 8.98 -10.51 -2.03
CA PHE A 153 8.66 -11.89 -2.41
C PHE A 153 9.59 -12.94 -1.78
N THR A 154 10.47 -12.57 -0.85
CA THR A 154 11.47 -13.49 -0.27
C THR A 154 10.90 -14.52 0.71
N ASN A 155 9.69 -14.29 1.26
CA ASN A 155 9.03 -15.23 2.18
C ASN A 155 7.82 -15.89 1.52
N THR A 156 7.89 -17.20 1.32
CA THR A 156 6.84 -18.03 0.70
C THR A 156 5.72 -18.44 1.67
N LYS A 157 5.81 -18.07 2.97
CA LYS A 157 4.89 -18.51 4.03
C LYS A 157 3.95 -17.44 4.58
N SER A 158 4.11 -16.18 4.20
CA SER A 158 3.24 -15.07 4.59
C SER A 158 2.92 -14.23 3.36
N PRO A 159 1.77 -13.53 3.31
CA PRO A 159 1.52 -12.56 2.25
C PRO A 159 2.72 -11.62 2.19
N SER A 160 3.25 -11.43 0.99
CA SER A 160 4.39 -10.57 0.74
C SER A 160 4.18 -9.21 1.41
N ALA A 161 5.19 -8.73 2.13
CA ALA A 161 5.24 -7.39 2.68
C ALA A 161 5.01 -6.36 1.58
N CYS A 162 3.78 -5.89 1.37
CA CYS A 162 3.47 -4.98 0.28
C CYS A 162 3.29 -3.57 0.81
N SER A 163 3.98 -2.61 0.19
CA SER A 163 3.87 -1.19 0.48
C SER A 163 3.27 -0.47 -0.72
N ILE A 164 2.28 0.38 -0.43
CA ILE A 164 1.72 1.33 -1.38
C ILE A 164 2.38 2.69 -1.15
N GLN A 165 2.89 3.29 -2.22
CA GLN A 165 3.36 4.67 -2.20
C GLN A 165 2.56 5.46 -3.24
N MET A 166 1.83 6.47 -2.78
CA MET A 166 1.06 7.37 -3.64
C MET A 166 1.87 8.65 -3.85
N ASN A 167 1.95 9.15 -5.08
CA ASN A 167 2.46 10.48 -5.32
C ASN A 167 1.45 11.48 -4.73
N ASN A 168 1.89 12.29 -3.75
CA ASN A 168 1.02 13.24 -3.06
C ASN A 168 0.77 14.53 -3.84
N GLN A 169 1.11 14.57 -5.14
CA GLN A 169 0.74 15.67 -6.02
C GLN A 169 -0.78 15.72 -6.23
N SER A 170 -1.54 15.99 -5.16
CA SER A 170 -2.61 16.97 -5.27
C SER A 170 -1.99 18.15 -6.00
N LYS A 171 -2.36 18.36 -7.27
CA LYS A 171 -2.17 19.65 -7.93
C LYS A 171 -2.90 20.65 -7.05
N VAL A 172 -2.18 21.20 -6.07
CA VAL A 172 -2.56 22.35 -5.31
C VAL A 172 -2.70 23.45 -6.35
N TRP A 173 -3.95 23.76 -6.69
CA TRP A 173 -4.32 24.92 -7.47
C TRP A 173 -4.04 26.17 -6.62
N LEU A 174 -2.76 26.47 -6.41
CA LEU A 174 -2.26 27.76 -5.93
C LEU A 174 -1.36 28.34 -7.02
N ARG A 175 -1.91 28.50 -8.23
CA ARG A 175 -1.45 29.60 -9.07
C ARG A 175 -2.08 30.85 -8.49
N SER A 176 -1.35 31.54 -7.62
CA SER A 176 -1.60 32.95 -7.38
C SER A 176 -1.64 33.66 -8.74
N PRO A 177 -2.63 34.51 -9.03
CA PRO A 177 -2.61 35.29 -10.24
C PRO A 177 -1.39 36.23 -10.15
N THR A 178 -0.39 36.01 -11.00
CA THR A 178 0.64 37.01 -11.27
C THR A 178 -0.05 38.28 -11.76
N PRO A 179 0.22 39.47 -11.18
CA PRO A 179 -0.33 40.70 -11.69
C PRO A 179 0.23 40.94 -13.10
N ALA A 180 -0.66 41.23 -14.05
CA ALA A 180 -0.27 41.69 -15.36
C ALA A 180 0.46 43.05 -15.22
N LEU A 181 1.61 43.16 -15.88
CA LEU A 181 2.26 44.43 -16.17
C LEU A 181 1.56 45.12 -17.34
#